data_AF-A0A804QTF7-F1
#
_entry.id   AF-A0A804QTF7-F1
#
_cell.length_a   1.000
_cell.length_b   1.000
_cell.length_c   1.000
_cell.angle_alpha   90.00
_cell.angle_beta   90.00
_cell.angle_gamma   90.00
#
_symmetry.space_group_name_H-M   'P 1'
#
loop_
_entity.id
_entity.type
_entity.pdbx_description
1 polymer ?
#
loop_
_entity_poly.entity_id
_entity_poly.type
_entity_poly.pdbx_seq_one_letter_code
_entity_poly.pdbx_strand_id
1 'polypeptide(L)'
;MSSSSDLEQQVATALRRVTPVAAAPAVDRGGAPDLAAAIQRRMASQRARGADAFYAKFASARSLADQTFSRRRVQLKGLKDQLRDLQSQLRESLTLQSCKEWKYRIATEPMSEATATNERLRSWVADFRDKRNKGAAIVFEQLQAVESLEANSNEDAEMAEKVPKAVLWYNKFLGFRVIGGERGVKFVFDKIDPQRPEKEYSFRVSPRSQFIDSDPHVKDIDELAKDLDLNEHLFEFVRMAREKFQSPFMNGNQQFLYSFYDNVTKYHT
;
A
#
# COMPACT_ATOMS: atom_id res chain seq x y z
N MET A 1 -68.24 -7.68 37.33
CA MET A 1 -68.59 -7.15 38.66
C MET A 1 -69.98 -7.64 39.07
N SER A 2 -70.18 -8.95 39.32
CA SER A 2 -71.55 -9.47 39.57
C SER A 2 -71.64 -10.65 40.56
N SER A 3 -70.59 -10.95 41.34
CA SER A 3 -70.58 -12.18 42.15
C SER A 3 -70.95 -12.00 43.62
N SER A 4 -70.91 -10.76 44.15
CA SER A 4 -71.20 -10.50 45.57
C SER A 4 -72.69 -10.38 45.87
N SER A 5 -73.48 -9.78 44.95
CA SER A 5 -74.91 -9.61 45.18
C SER A 5 -75.67 -10.93 45.10
N ASP A 6 -75.21 -11.87 44.27
CA ASP A 6 -75.90 -13.15 44.06
C ASP A 6 -75.73 -14.10 45.27
N LEU A 7 -74.60 -14.02 45.97
CA LEU A 7 -74.38 -14.75 47.22
C LEU A 7 -75.22 -14.18 48.38
N GLU A 8 -75.33 -12.85 48.46
CA GLU A 8 -76.20 -12.18 49.45
C GLU A 8 -77.68 -12.45 49.17
N GLN A 9 -78.08 -12.51 47.90
CA GLN A 9 -79.45 -12.87 47.50
C GLN A 9 -79.78 -14.32 47.88
N GLN A 10 -78.83 -15.26 47.72
CA GLN A 10 -79.04 -16.67 48.08
C GLN A 10 -79.10 -16.87 49.60
N VAL A 11 -78.28 -16.17 50.39
CA VAL A 11 -78.34 -16.20 51.87
C VAL A 11 -79.64 -15.55 52.39
N ALA A 12 -80.06 -14.42 51.79
CA ALA A 12 -81.33 -13.78 52.13
C ALA A 12 -82.55 -14.64 51.79
N THR A 13 -82.49 -15.42 50.71
CA THR A 13 -83.57 -16.33 50.30
C THR A 13 -83.63 -17.58 51.19
N ALA A 14 -82.49 -18.06 51.70
CA ALA A 14 -82.44 -19.16 52.65
C ALA A 14 -82.99 -18.78 54.05
N LEU A 15 -82.74 -17.55 54.52
CA LEU A 15 -83.31 -17.03 55.78
C LEU A 15 -84.82 -16.75 55.69
N ARG A 16 -85.35 -16.48 54.48
CA ARG A 16 -86.79 -16.20 54.26
C ARG A 16 -87.70 -17.44 54.27
N ARG A 17 -87.16 -18.66 54.31
CA ARG A 17 -87.96 -19.90 54.38
C ARG A 17 -88.32 -20.34 55.81
N VAL A 18 -87.98 -19.53 56.81
CA VAL A 18 -88.55 -19.66 58.16
C VAL A 18 -89.79 -18.77 58.23
N THR A 19 -90.93 -19.30 57.79
CA THR A 19 -92.24 -18.63 57.88
C THR A 19 -92.84 -18.71 59.29
N PRO A 20 -93.74 -17.76 59.63
CA PRO A 20 -94.15 -17.44 60.99
C PRO A 20 -95.21 -18.40 61.50
N VAL A 21 -95.21 -18.67 62.81
CA VAL A 21 -96.33 -19.36 63.45
C VAL A 21 -97.38 -18.30 63.82
N ALA A 22 -98.52 -18.41 63.16
CA ALA A 22 -99.74 -17.62 63.39
C ALA A 22 -100.30 -17.84 64.80
N ALA A 23 -100.95 -16.82 65.33
CA ALA A 23 -101.59 -16.79 66.63
C ALA A 23 -102.97 -17.51 66.65
N ALA A 24 -103.36 -17.90 67.88
CA ALA A 24 -104.71 -18.13 68.45
C ALA A 24 -105.11 -19.61 68.74
N PRO A 25 -106.04 -19.87 69.70
CA PRO A 25 -106.58 -19.05 70.79
C PRO A 25 -106.37 -19.68 72.20
N ALA A 26 -106.63 -18.89 73.23
CA ALA A 26 -106.70 -19.36 74.62
C ALA A 26 -108.04 -20.06 74.88
N VAL A 27 -108.04 -21.37 75.19
CA VAL A 27 -109.09 -22.04 75.97
C VAL A 27 -108.51 -23.21 76.78
N ASP A 28 -108.61 -23.01 78.10
CA ASP A 28 -108.91 -23.91 79.22
C ASP A 28 -108.28 -25.31 79.40
N ARG A 29 -108.04 -25.61 80.68
CA ARG A 29 -107.14 -26.61 81.26
C ARG A 29 -107.54 -28.07 80.99
N GLY A 30 -106.51 -28.91 80.78
CA GLY A 30 -106.51 -30.31 81.20
C GLY A 30 -106.32 -31.34 80.08
N GLY A 31 -105.09 -31.49 79.57
CA GLY A 31 -104.75 -32.51 78.57
C GLY A 31 -103.32 -33.05 78.74
N ALA A 32 -103.17 -34.37 78.65
CA ALA A 32 -101.95 -35.11 78.95
C ALA A 32 -100.71 -34.62 78.16
N PRO A 33 -99.61 -34.21 78.83
CA PRO A 33 -98.52 -33.41 78.28
C PRO A 33 -97.57 -34.12 77.28
N ASP A 34 -97.72 -35.42 77.05
CA ASP A 34 -96.69 -36.22 76.39
C ASP A 34 -96.69 -36.18 74.84
N LEU A 35 -97.87 -36.10 74.20
CA LEU A 35 -97.96 -36.15 72.73
C LEU A 35 -97.54 -34.83 72.06
N ALA A 36 -97.96 -33.69 72.64
CA ALA A 36 -97.59 -32.36 72.15
C ALA A 36 -96.08 -32.11 72.30
N ALA A 37 -95.48 -32.57 73.41
CA ALA A 37 -94.04 -32.53 73.63
C ALA A 37 -93.27 -33.41 72.61
N ALA A 38 -93.79 -34.59 72.26
CA ALA A 38 -93.17 -35.47 71.27
C ALA A 38 -93.12 -34.85 69.86
N ILE A 39 -94.21 -34.19 69.42
CA ILE A 39 -94.27 -33.51 68.11
C ILE A 39 -93.31 -32.31 68.07
N GLN A 40 -93.24 -31.51 69.13
CA GLN A 40 -92.30 -30.40 69.22
C GLN A 40 -90.83 -30.87 69.21
N ARG A 41 -90.50 -31.96 69.94
CA ARG A 41 -89.16 -32.56 69.90
C ARG A 41 -88.80 -33.07 68.49
N ARG A 42 -89.75 -33.64 67.75
CA ARG A 42 -89.53 -34.07 66.36
C ARG A 42 -89.26 -32.90 65.42
N MET A 43 -90.04 -31.82 65.53
CA MET A 43 -89.83 -30.60 64.75
C MET A 43 -88.50 -29.92 65.09
N ALA A 44 -88.14 -29.85 66.38
CA ALA A 44 -86.84 -29.36 66.82
C ALA A 44 -85.68 -30.22 66.28
N SER A 45 -85.82 -31.55 66.33
CA SER A 45 -84.82 -32.48 65.79
C SER A 45 -84.68 -32.38 64.26
N GLN A 46 -85.78 -32.16 63.53
CA GLN A 46 -85.74 -31.94 62.08
C GLN A 46 -85.10 -30.60 61.71
N ARG A 47 -85.38 -29.53 62.46
CA ARG A 47 -84.73 -28.22 62.26
C ARG A 47 -83.24 -28.27 62.57
N ALA A 48 -82.85 -28.94 63.66
CA ALA A 48 -81.44 -29.17 64.00
C ALA A 48 -80.73 -29.94 62.88
N ARG A 49 -81.30 -31.08 62.42
CA ARG A 49 -80.76 -31.85 61.29
C ARG A 49 -80.68 -31.03 59.99
N GLY A 50 -81.65 -30.16 59.74
CA GLY A 50 -81.64 -29.26 58.57
C GLY A 50 -80.55 -28.20 58.66
N ALA A 51 -80.35 -27.61 59.84
CA ALA A 51 -79.25 -26.68 60.11
C ALA A 51 -77.90 -27.38 59.99
N ASP A 52 -77.73 -28.56 60.60
CA ASP A 52 -76.51 -29.36 60.52
C ASP A 52 -76.17 -29.73 59.06
N ALA A 53 -77.17 -30.14 58.28
CA ALA A 53 -76.99 -30.44 56.86
C ALA A 53 -76.61 -29.20 56.03
N PHE A 54 -77.16 -28.02 56.36
CA PHE A 54 -76.80 -26.76 55.72
C PHE A 54 -75.35 -26.37 56.07
N TYR A 55 -74.97 -26.39 57.34
CA TYR A 55 -73.60 -26.08 57.78
C TYR A 55 -72.59 -27.07 57.20
N ALA A 56 -72.92 -28.36 57.11
CA ALA A 56 -72.07 -29.37 56.47
C ALA A 56 -71.87 -29.10 54.97
N LYS A 57 -72.94 -28.76 54.24
CA LYS A 57 -72.84 -28.38 52.81
C LYS A 57 -72.06 -27.10 52.60
N PHE A 58 -72.26 -26.09 53.45
CA PHE A 58 -71.51 -24.84 53.41
C PHE A 58 -70.03 -25.06 53.71
N ALA A 59 -69.70 -25.84 54.74
CA ALA A 59 -68.32 -26.19 55.07
C ALA A 59 -67.65 -26.98 53.92
N SER A 60 -68.37 -27.90 53.28
CA SER A 60 -67.89 -28.63 52.10
C SER A 60 -67.65 -27.71 50.90
N ALA A 61 -68.60 -26.81 50.58
CA ALA A 61 -68.45 -25.84 49.51
C ALA A 61 -67.27 -24.88 49.74
N ARG A 62 -67.09 -24.44 50.99
CA ARG A 62 -65.95 -23.61 51.40
C ARG A 62 -64.62 -24.37 51.28
N SER A 63 -64.55 -25.61 51.74
CA SER A 63 -63.36 -26.46 51.61
C SER A 63 -62.98 -26.69 50.13
N LEU A 64 -63.97 -26.93 49.27
CA LEU A 64 -63.76 -27.08 47.83
C LEU A 64 -63.25 -25.77 47.19
N ALA A 65 -63.80 -24.62 47.59
CA ALA A 65 -63.33 -23.31 47.16
C ALA A 65 -61.87 -23.08 47.60
N ASP A 66 -61.55 -23.34 48.86
CA ASP A 66 -60.19 -23.17 49.39
C ASP A 66 -59.19 -24.11 48.69
N GLN A 67 -59.59 -25.35 48.39
CA GLN A 67 -58.77 -26.30 47.64
C GLN A 67 -58.53 -25.83 46.20
N THR A 68 -59.57 -25.34 45.52
CA THR A 68 -59.44 -24.83 44.14
C THR A 68 -58.61 -23.55 44.08
N PHE A 69 -58.77 -22.63 45.04
CA PHE A 69 -57.90 -21.44 45.16
C PHE A 69 -56.45 -21.81 45.46
N SER A 70 -56.22 -22.78 46.33
CA SER A 70 -54.87 -23.28 46.66
C SER A 70 -54.21 -23.89 45.43
N ARG A 71 -54.92 -24.74 44.68
CA ARG A 71 -54.44 -25.31 43.42
C ARG A 71 -54.11 -24.23 42.40
N ARG A 72 -54.99 -23.24 42.22
CA ARG A 72 -54.76 -22.11 41.30
C ARG A 72 -53.57 -21.24 41.71
N ARG A 73 -53.37 -20.98 43.01
CA ARG A 73 -52.20 -20.23 43.50
C ARG A 73 -50.89 -20.95 43.17
N VAL A 74 -50.84 -22.26 43.37
CA VAL A 74 -49.66 -23.06 43.03
C VAL A 74 -49.40 -23.03 41.51
N GLN A 75 -50.44 -23.19 40.69
CA GLN A 75 -50.32 -23.08 39.23
C GLN A 75 -49.85 -21.70 38.77
N LEU A 76 -50.41 -20.63 39.33
CA LEU A 76 -50.03 -19.26 38.99
C LEU A 76 -48.58 -18.96 39.39
N LYS A 77 -48.13 -19.48 40.55
CA LYS A 77 -46.74 -19.39 40.96
C LYS A 77 -45.83 -20.11 39.95
N GLY A 78 -46.19 -21.33 39.55
CA GLY A 78 -45.45 -22.10 38.53
C GLY A 78 -45.35 -21.35 37.20
N LEU A 79 -46.45 -20.78 36.70
CA LEU A 79 -46.45 -19.97 35.47
C LEU A 79 -45.59 -18.70 35.59
N LYS A 80 -45.61 -18.05 36.76
CA LYS A 80 -44.78 -16.87 37.02
C LYS A 80 -43.29 -17.21 37.04
N ASP A 81 -42.94 -18.35 37.63
CA ASP A 81 -41.57 -18.84 37.68
C ASP A 81 -41.08 -19.21 36.27
N GLN A 82 -41.93 -19.87 35.46
CA GLN A 82 -41.65 -20.14 34.04
C GLN A 82 -41.43 -18.86 33.22
N LEU A 83 -42.27 -17.83 33.41
CA LEU A 83 -42.12 -16.56 32.69
C LEU A 83 -40.82 -15.87 33.05
N ARG A 84 -40.40 -15.93 34.32
CA ARG A 84 -39.12 -15.37 34.77
C ARG A 84 -37.93 -16.14 34.18
N ASP A 85 -38.04 -17.45 34.08
CA ASP A 85 -37.01 -18.30 33.50
C ASP A 85 -36.85 -18.00 31.99
N LEU A 86 -37.94 -18.00 31.23
CA LEU A 86 -37.94 -17.64 29.81
C LEU A 86 -37.42 -16.20 29.58
N GLN A 87 -37.78 -15.25 30.44
CA GLN A 87 -37.26 -13.89 30.35
C GLN A 87 -35.74 -13.84 30.59
N SER A 88 -35.22 -14.67 31.48
CA SER A 88 -33.79 -14.77 31.77
C SER A 88 -33.04 -15.41 30.59
N GLN A 89 -33.56 -16.51 30.05
CA GLN A 89 -33.04 -17.17 28.86
C GLN A 89 -33.04 -16.25 27.64
N LEU A 90 -34.10 -15.47 27.42
CA LEU A 90 -34.15 -14.50 26.33
C LEU A 90 -33.07 -13.42 26.47
N ARG A 91 -32.87 -12.88 27.69
CA ARG A 91 -31.81 -11.91 27.97
C ARG A 91 -30.43 -12.49 27.69
N GLU A 92 -30.17 -13.71 28.17
CA GLU A 92 -28.90 -14.40 27.96
C GLU A 92 -28.66 -14.72 26.48
N SER A 93 -29.68 -15.18 25.76
CA SER A 93 -29.58 -15.41 24.32
C SER A 93 -29.27 -14.12 23.55
N LEU A 94 -29.86 -13.00 23.96
CA LEU A 94 -29.65 -11.71 23.30
C LEU A 94 -28.24 -11.17 23.58
N THR A 95 -27.71 -11.31 24.79
CA THR A 95 -26.33 -10.95 25.09
C THR A 95 -25.33 -11.85 24.37
N LEU A 96 -25.60 -13.16 24.28
CA LEU A 96 -24.79 -14.08 23.49
C LEU A 96 -24.83 -13.76 21.99
N GLN A 97 -25.98 -13.37 21.45
CA GLN A 97 -26.11 -12.95 20.06
C GLN A 97 -25.30 -11.69 19.79
N SER A 98 -25.50 -10.63 20.57
CA SER A 98 -24.69 -9.41 20.45
C SER A 98 -23.20 -9.72 20.64
N CYS A 99 -22.87 -10.69 21.51
CA CYS A 99 -21.50 -11.14 21.72
C CYS A 99 -20.88 -11.75 20.45
N LYS A 100 -21.64 -12.59 19.77
CA LYS A 100 -21.22 -13.21 18.51
C LYS A 100 -21.08 -12.15 17.41
N GLU A 101 -22.07 -11.27 17.26
CA GLU A 101 -22.06 -10.23 16.22
C GLU A 101 -20.86 -9.28 16.36
N TRP A 102 -20.53 -8.82 17.57
CA TRP A 102 -19.35 -7.96 17.74
C TRP A 102 -18.06 -8.71 17.41
N LYS A 103 -17.94 -10.00 17.78
CA LYS A 103 -16.76 -10.82 17.46
C LYS A 103 -16.58 -10.96 15.95
N TYR A 104 -17.67 -11.22 15.22
CA TYR A 104 -17.62 -11.29 13.75
C TYR A 104 -17.22 -9.96 13.14
N ARG A 105 -17.78 -8.83 13.62
CA ARG A 105 -17.42 -7.50 13.11
C ARG A 105 -15.94 -7.18 13.35
N ILE A 106 -15.45 -7.37 14.58
CA ILE A 106 -14.05 -7.12 14.94
C ILE A 106 -13.10 -8.06 14.17
N ALA A 107 -13.50 -9.28 13.81
CA ALA A 107 -12.69 -10.15 12.98
C ALA A 107 -12.72 -9.76 11.49
N THR A 108 -13.86 -9.33 10.97
CA THR A 108 -14.08 -9.12 9.52
C THR A 108 -13.60 -7.75 9.03
N GLU A 109 -13.73 -6.70 9.83
CA GLU A 109 -13.26 -5.35 9.46
C GLU A 109 -11.73 -5.29 9.24
N PRO A 110 -10.88 -5.82 10.14
CA PRO A 110 -9.44 -5.85 9.92
C PRO A 110 -9.04 -6.75 8.75
N MET A 111 -9.79 -7.82 8.48
CA MET A 111 -9.54 -8.67 7.30
C MET A 111 -9.80 -7.90 6.01
N SER A 112 -10.88 -7.11 5.96
CA SER A 112 -11.20 -6.27 4.79
C SER A 112 -10.12 -5.20 4.57
N GLU A 113 -9.69 -4.52 5.63
CA GLU A 113 -8.60 -3.53 5.57
C GLU A 113 -7.26 -4.16 5.18
N ALA A 114 -6.92 -5.31 5.76
CA ALA A 114 -5.73 -6.08 5.39
C ALA A 114 -5.77 -6.56 3.93
N THR A 115 -6.96 -6.86 3.40
CA THR A 115 -7.14 -7.25 2.00
C THR A 115 -6.91 -6.06 1.07
N ALA A 116 -7.50 -4.90 1.37
CA ALA A 116 -7.33 -3.68 0.59
C ALA A 116 -5.87 -3.20 0.57
N THR A 117 -5.19 -3.26 1.72
CA THR A 117 -3.76 -2.91 1.83
C THR A 117 -2.88 -3.89 1.04
N ASN A 118 -3.16 -5.19 1.09
CA ASN A 118 -2.46 -6.19 0.28
C ASN A 118 -2.64 -5.97 -1.23
N GLU A 119 -3.85 -5.64 -1.68
CA GLU A 119 -4.12 -5.31 -3.09
C GLU A 119 -3.31 -4.08 -3.55
N ARG A 120 -3.27 -3.03 -2.72
CA ARG A 120 -2.46 -1.84 -2.99
C ARG A 120 -0.96 -2.17 -3.08
N LEU A 121 -0.45 -2.97 -2.14
CA LEU A 121 0.95 -3.42 -2.16
C LEU A 121 1.26 -4.25 -3.41
N ARG A 122 0.36 -5.15 -3.82
CA ARG A 122 0.51 -5.94 -5.06
C ARG A 122 0.59 -5.05 -6.29
N SER A 123 -0.26 -4.02 -6.39
CA SER A 123 -0.21 -3.04 -7.48
C SER A 123 1.14 -2.33 -7.53
N TRP A 124 1.64 -1.85 -6.37
CA TRP A 124 2.96 -1.20 -6.32
C TRP A 124 4.10 -2.14 -6.70
N VAL A 125 4.08 -3.39 -6.24
CA VAL A 125 5.09 -4.38 -6.61
C VAL A 125 5.08 -4.64 -8.12
N ALA A 126 3.90 -4.70 -8.74
CA ALA A 126 3.79 -4.84 -10.19
C ALA A 126 4.40 -3.63 -10.92
N ASP A 127 4.07 -2.40 -10.50
CA ASP A 127 4.61 -1.16 -11.09
C ASP A 127 6.13 -1.07 -10.95
N PHE A 128 6.68 -1.40 -9.77
CA PHE A 128 8.13 -1.41 -9.56
C PHE A 128 8.84 -2.45 -10.43
N ARG A 129 8.24 -3.64 -10.60
CA ARG A 129 8.77 -4.67 -11.50
C ARG A 129 8.75 -4.22 -12.94
N ASP A 130 7.67 -3.60 -13.40
CA ASP A 130 7.56 -3.05 -14.76
C ASP A 130 8.63 -1.98 -15.03
N LYS A 131 8.78 -1.01 -14.12
CA LYS A 131 9.83 0.03 -14.21
C LYS A 131 11.23 -0.57 -14.27
N ARG A 132 11.52 -1.54 -13.39
CA ARG A 132 12.81 -2.24 -13.38
C ARG A 132 13.05 -2.99 -14.69
N ASN A 133 12.05 -3.69 -15.21
CA ASN A 133 12.17 -4.44 -16.46
C ASN A 133 12.39 -3.50 -17.66
N LYS A 134 11.73 -2.34 -17.71
CA LYS A 134 11.98 -1.30 -18.72
C LYS A 134 13.42 -0.78 -18.64
N GLY A 135 13.91 -0.49 -17.44
CA GLY A 135 15.32 -0.11 -17.23
C GLY A 135 16.29 -1.20 -17.69
N ALA A 136 16.01 -2.47 -17.35
CA ALA A 136 16.83 -3.60 -17.77
C ALA A 136 16.84 -3.78 -19.31
N ALA A 137 15.71 -3.56 -19.97
CA ALA A 137 15.62 -3.63 -21.43
C ALA A 137 16.49 -2.55 -22.10
N ILE A 138 16.44 -1.31 -21.61
CA ILE A 138 17.28 -0.21 -22.12
C ILE A 138 18.77 -0.53 -21.94
N VAL A 139 19.17 -1.01 -20.75
CA VAL A 139 20.56 -1.39 -20.49
C VAL A 139 21.00 -2.53 -21.42
N PHE A 140 20.13 -3.50 -21.66
CA PHE A 140 20.41 -4.61 -22.56
C PHE A 140 20.60 -4.16 -24.01
N GLU A 141 19.72 -3.29 -24.52
CA GLU A 141 19.84 -2.69 -25.86
C GLU A 141 21.15 -1.90 -26.01
N GLN A 142 21.51 -1.10 -25.00
CA GLN A 142 22.77 -0.35 -25.00
C GLN A 142 23.99 -1.26 -24.98
N LEU A 143 23.95 -2.35 -24.20
CA LEU A 143 25.04 -3.33 -24.17
C LEU A 143 25.24 -3.96 -25.55
N GLN A 144 24.15 -4.34 -26.21
CA GLN A 144 24.17 -4.93 -27.54
C GLN A 144 24.70 -3.95 -28.60
N ALA A 145 24.31 -2.67 -28.51
CA ALA A 145 24.84 -1.63 -29.37
C ALA A 145 26.36 -1.45 -29.20
N VAL A 146 26.88 -1.49 -27.97
CA VAL A 146 28.33 -1.42 -27.71
C VAL A 146 29.05 -2.66 -28.24
N GLU A 147 28.53 -3.86 -27.97
CA GLU A 147 29.15 -5.11 -28.43
C GLU A 147 29.19 -5.18 -29.96
N SER A 148 28.13 -4.73 -30.65
CA SER A 148 28.13 -4.63 -32.11
C SER A 148 29.12 -3.59 -32.64
N LEU A 149 29.31 -2.46 -31.96
CA LEU A 149 30.31 -1.47 -32.33
C LEU A 149 31.73 -2.04 -32.19
N GLU A 150 32.01 -2.72 -31.07
CA GLU A 150 33.30 -3.37 -30.83
C GLU A 150 33.59 -4.48 -31.86
N ALA A 151 32.60 -5.30 -32.20
CA ALA A 151 32.72 -6.35 -33.21
C ALA A 151 33.01 -5.81 -34.62
N ASN A 152 32.59 -4.57 -34.91
CA ASN A 152 32.85 -3.90 -36.18
C ASN A 152 34.15 -3.07 -36.18
N SER A 153 34.89 -3.02 -35.08
CA SER A 153 36.09 -2.16 -34.92
C SER A 153 37.39 -2.73 -35.54
N ASN A 154 37.31 -3.70 -36.46
CA ASN A 154 38.49 -4.23 -37.16
C ASN A 154 39.34 -3.14 -37.84
N GLU A 155 38.72 -2.03 -38.25
CA GLU A 155 39.40 -0.86 -38.82
C GLU A 155 40.27 -0.12 -37.79
N ASP A 156 39.86 -0.06 -36.51
CA ASP A 156 40.64 0.57 -35.43
C ASP A 156 41.90 -0.22 -35.09
N ALA A 157 41.83 -1.55 -35.15
CA ALA A 157 42.99 -2.42 -34.94
C ALA A 157 44.06 -2.21 -36.04
N GLU A 158 43.65 -2.06 -37.29
CA GLU A 158 44.58 -1.75 -38.39
C GLU A 158 45.14 -0.33 -38.30
N MET A 159 44.31 0.65 -37.95
CA MET A 159 44.75 2.04 -37.77
C MET A 159 45.72 2.19 -36.60
N ALA A 160 45.52 1.44 -35.52
CA ALA A 160 46.41 1.39 -34.36
C ALA A 160 47.82 0.90 -34.70
N GLU A 161 47.99 0.07 -35.74
CA GLU A 161 49.32 -0.35 -36.22
C GLU A 161 49.93 0.61 -37.25
N LYS A 162 49.10 1.20 -38.13
CA LYS A 162 49.55 2.11 -39.20
C LYS A 162 49.99 3.48 -38.66
N VAL A 163 49.30 4.03 -37.67
CA VAL A 163 49.60 5.37 -37.11
C VAL A 163 51.00 5.44 -36.48
N PRO A 164 51.43 4.52 -35.60
CA PRO A 164 52.79 4.54 -35.04
C PRO A 164 53.88 4.41 -36.11
N LYS A 165 53.65 3.59 -37.15
CA LYS A 165 54.58 3.45 -38.28
C LYS A 165 54.72 4.76 -39.06
N ALA A 166 53.62 5.45 -39.33
CA ALA A 166 53.63 6.76 -39.98
C ALA A 166 54.35 7.81 -39.12
N VAL A 167 54.06 7.89 -37.82
CA VAL A 167 54.73 8.81 -36.88
C VAL A 167 56.25 8.56 -36.85
N LEU A 168 56.67 7.30 -36.78
CA LEU A 168 58.08 6.92 -36.85
C LEU A 168 58.73 7.33 -38.18
N TRP A 169 58.01 7.17 -39.30
CA TRP A 169 58.50 7.58 -40.62
C TRP A 169 58.69 9.11 -40.70
N TYR A 170 57.69 9.90 -40.31
CA TYR A 170 57.78 11.36 -40.33
C TYR A 170 58.89 11.88 -39.41
N ASN A 171 59.04 11.30 -38.23
CA ASN A 171 60.12 11.61 -37.32
C ASN A 171 61.48 11.24 -37.93
N LYS A 172 61.64 10.01 -38.44
CA LYS A 172 62.91 9.53 -38.97
C LYS A 172 63.35 10.23 -40.25
N PHE A 173 62.45 10.50 -41.19
CA PHE A 173 62.83 11.00 -42.51
C PHE A 173 62.65 12.51 -42.66
N LEU A 174 61.59 13.08 -42.10
CA LEU A 174 61.37 14.52 -42.15
C LEU A 174 61.95 15.24 -40.94
N GLY A 175 62.39 14.53 -39.91
CA GLY A 175 62.78 15.16 -38.66
C GLY A 175 61.64 15.87 -37.96
N PHE A 176 60.40 15.45 -38.24
CA PHE A 176 59.21 16.20 -37.86
C PHE A 176 58.45 15.49 -36.75
N ARG A 177 58.12 16.21 -35.68
CA ARG A 177 57.34 15.73 -34.54
C ARG A 177 56.28 16.74 -34.13
N VAL A 178 55.15 16.24 -33.65
CA VAL A 178 54.06 17.06 -33.11
C VAL A 178 53.83 16.64 -31.66
N ILE A 179 53.83 17.61 -30.74
CA ILE A 179 53.66 17.41 -29.30
C ILE A 179 52.46 18.23 -28.84
N GLY A 180 51.41 17.54 -28.40
CA GLY A 180 50.27 18.18 -27.74
C GLY A 180 50.59 18.54 -26.29
N GLY A 181 50.15 19.71 -25.82
CA GLY A 181 50.26 20.12 -24.42
C GLY A 181 49.18 21.11 -24.02
N GLU A 182 49.10 21.42 -22.72
CA GLU A 182 48.07 22.30 -22.15
C GLU A 182 48.04 23.71 -22.78
N ARG A 183 49.19 24.18 -23.27
CA ARG A 183 49.37 25.52 -23.86
C ARG A 183 49.24 25.53 -25.39
N GLY A 184 48.83 24.42 -26.01
CA GLY A 184 48.68 24.29 -27.46
C GLY A 184 49.53 23.17 -28.07
N VAL A 185 49.62 23.18 -29.39
CA VAL A 185 50.33 22.17 -30.18
C VAL A 185 51.71 22.69 -30.54
N LYS A 186 52.76 21.95 -30.18
CA LYS A 186 54.16 22.27 -30.54
C LYS A 186 54.61 21.39 -31.71
N PHE A 187 55.02 22.04 -32.78
CA PHE A 187 55.63 21.42 -33.95
C PHE A 187 57.14 21.54 -33.83
N VAL A 188 57.84 20.42 -33.95
CA VAL A 188 59.28 20.31 -33.75
C VAL A 188 59.91 19.75 -35.03
N PHE A 189 60.98 20.40 -35.46
CA PHE A 189 61.82 19.99 -36.57
C PHE A 189 63.25 19.78 -36.10
N ASP A 190 63.81 18.62 -36.39
CA ASP A 190 65.25 18.41 -36.45
C ASP A 190 65.69 18.35 -37.92
N LYS A 191 66.99 18.15 -38.16
CA LYS A 191 67.59 18.10 -39.52
C LYS A 191 67.38 19.36 -40.34
N ILE A 192 67.31 20.50 -39.67
CA ILE A 192 67.27 21.82 -40.30
C ILE A 192 68.68 22.36 -40.53
N ASP A 193 69.56 22.25 -39.53
CA ASP A 193 70.96 22.67 -39.59
C ASP A 193 71.82 21.51 -40.13
N PRO A 194 72.38 21.60 -41.36
CA PRO A 194 73.17 20.51 -41.93
C PRO A 194 74.44 20.18 -41.12
N GLN A 195 74.96 21.14 -40.34
CA GLN A 195 76.13 20.94 -39.48
C GLN A 195 75.74 20.36 -38.11
N ARG A 196 74.47 20.52 -37.70
CA ARG A 196 73.94 20.02 -36.43
C ARG A 196 72.55 19.42 -36.64
N PRO A 197 72.46 18.23 -37.25
CA PRO A 197 71.18 17.62 -37.60
C PRO A 197 70.30 17.31 -36.39
N GLU A 198 70.90 17.14 -35.21
CA GLU A 198 70.19 16.87 -33.95
C GLU A 198 69.55 18.14 -33.33
N LYS A 199 69.87 19.33 -33.86
CA LYS A 199 69.37 20.57 -33.29
C LYS A 199 67.89 20.73 -33.61
N GLU A 200 67.10 20.90 -32.56
CA GLU A 200 65.67 21.13 -32.67
C GLU A 200 65.33 22.59 -32.94
N TYR A 201 64.32 22.79 -33.79
CA TYR A 201 63.67 24.04 -34.15
C TYR A 201 62.19 23.83 -33.94
N SER A 202 61.46 24.80 -33.41
CA SER A 202 60.06 24.57 -33.11
C SER A 202 59.20 25.81 -33.18
N PHE A 203 57.92 25.60 -33.46
CA PHE A 203 56.89 26.59 -33.24
C PHE A 203 55.74 25.99 -32.42
N ARG A 204 55.07 26.80 -31.63
CA ARG A 204 53.90 26.39 -30.85
C ARG A 204 52.70 27.22 -31.27
N VAL A 205 51.62 26.55 -31.61
CA VAL A 205 50.34 27.17 -31.97
C VAL A 205 49.34 26.95 -30.84
N SER A 206 48.79 28.03 -30.31
CA SER A 206 47.71 27.99 -29.33
C SER A 206 46.36 28.28 -30.00
N PRO A 207 45.40 27.32 -29.99
CA PRO A 207 44.10 27.50 -30.63
C PRO A 207 43.23 28.56 -29.94
N ARG A 208 43.54 28.95 -28.70
CA ARG A 208 42.77 29.94 -27.93
C ARG A 208 43.24 31.37 -28.12
N SER A 209 44.47 31.58 -28.59
CA SER A 209 45.10 32.91 -28.58
C SER A 209 45.78 33.30 -29.89
N GLN A 210 45.72 32.46 -30.94
CA GLN A 210 46.43 32.64 -32.23
C GLN A 210 47.92 33.00 -32.05
N PHE A 211 48.47 32.70 -30.87
CA PHE A 211 49.82 33.08 -30.48
C PHE A 211 50.77 31.99 -30.96
N ILE A 212 51.79 32.41 -31.71
CA ILE A 212 52.82 31.53 -32.26
C ILE A 212 54.15 31.85 -31.58
N ASP A 213 54.60 30.93 -30.73
CA ASP A 213 55.92 31.00 -30.12
C ASP A 213 56.92 30.22 -31.00
N SER A 214 58.12 30.75 -31.26
CA SER A 214 59.14 30.10 -32.09
C SER A 214 60.50 30.07 -31.43
N ASP A 215 61.19 28.94 -31.55
CA ASP A 215 62.52 28.72 -30.99
C ASP A 215 63.42 28.03 -32.02
N PRO A 216 64.50 28.69 -32.49
CA PRO A 216 64.88 30.09 -32.24
C PRO A 216 63.86 31.07 -32.84
N HIS A 217 63.74 32.27 -32.28
CA HIS A 217 62.74 33.24 -32.73
C HIS A 217 62.91 33.63 -34.20
N VAL A 218 61.83 33.51 -34.98
CA VAL A 218 61.78 33.86 -36.41
C VAL A 218 61.02 35.16 -36.58
N LYS A 219 61.66 36.15 -37.23
CA LYS A 219 60.98 37.40 -37.62
C LYS A 219 59.88 37.10 -38.65
N ASP A 220 58.76 37.80 -38.52
CA ASP A 220 57.59 37.74 -39.42
C ASP A 220 56.73 36.47 -39.29
N ILE A 221 56.98 35.60 -38.29
CA ILE A 221 56.14 34.40 -38.07
C ILE A 221 54.75 34.75 -37.53
N ASP A 222 54.62 35.87 -36.82
CA ASP A 222 53.35 36.43 -36.34
C ASP A 222 52.50 37.00 -37.48
N GLU A 223 53.11 37.40 -38.60
CA GLU A 223 52.38 37.82 -39.81
C GLU A 223 51.88 36.59 -40.56
N LEU A 224 52.71 35.55 -40.67
CA LEU A 224 52.33 34.25 -41.22
C LEU A 224 51.16 33.61 -40.43
N ALA A 225 51.08 33.86 -39.13
CA ALA A 225 50.01 33.38 -38.26
C ALA A 225 48.64 34.04 -38.52
N LYS A 226 48.62 35.31 -38.95
CA LYS A 226 47.40 36.11 -39.11
C LYS A 226 46.61 35.75 -40.36
N ASP A 227 47.29 35.33 -41.41
CA ASP A 227 46.69 34.99 -42.70
C ASP A 227 46.22 33.52 -42.77
N LEU A 228 46.29 32.80 -41.64
CA LEU A 228 46.18 31.36 -41.61
C LEU A 228 44.93 30.87 -40.89
N ASP A 229 43.95 30.42 -41.67
CA ASP A 229 42.94 29.50 -41.16
C ASP A 229 43.60 28.14 -40.93
N LEU A 230 43.98 27.90 -39.67
CA LEU A 230 44.67 26.68 -39.23
C LEU A 230 43.84 25.40 -39.50
N ASN A 231 42.55 25.51 -39.81
CA ASN A 231 41.73 24.35 -40.16
C ASN A 231 41.90 23.93 -41.63
N GLU A 232 42.15 24.86 -42.55
CA GLU A 232 42.25 24.58 -44.00
C GLU A 232 43.70 24.59 -44.52
N HIS A 233 44.63 25.26 -43.85
CA HIS A 233 45.97 25.53 -44.38
C HIS A 233 47.13 25.10 -43.46
N LEU A 234 46.89 24.22 -42.48
CA LEU A 234 47.91 23.76 -41.54
C LEU A 234 49.17 23.20 -42.21
N PHE A 235 49.00 22.40 -43.27
CA PHE A 235 50.13 21.80 -43.99
C PHE A 235 51.03 22.89 -44.61
N GLU A 236 50.43 23.87 -45.28
CA GLU A 236 51.16 24.99 -45.88
C GLU A 236 51.89 25.82 -44.83
N PHE A 237 51.27 26.03 -43.66
CA PHE A 237 51.92 26.72 -42.56
C PHE A 237 53.15 25.99 -42.01
N VAL A 238 52.99 24.71 -41.71
CA VAL A 238 54.09 23.87 -41.20
C VAL A 238 55.25 23.88 -42.21
N ARG A 239 54.94 23.84 -43.51
CA ARG A 239 55.92 23.93 -44.60
C ARG A 239 56.64 25.29 -44.61
N MET A 240 55.91 26.40 -44.62
CA MET A 240 56.48 27.75 -44.63
C MET A 240 57.32 28.03 -43.36
N ALA A 241 56.85 27.58 -42.19
CA ALA A 241 57.60 27.72 -40.94
C ALA A 241 58.94 26.96 -40.99
N ARG A 242 58.94 25.75 -41.58
CA ARG A 242 60.17 24.98 -41.80
C ARG A 242 61.13 25.71 -42.74
N GLU A 243 60.65 26.23 -43.87
CA GLU A 243 61.46 26.97 -44.85
C GLU A 243 62.11 28.20 -44.21
N LYS A 244 61.40 28.91 -43.33
CA LYS A 244 61.96 30.04 -42.57
C LYS A 244 63.13 29.63 -41.69
N PHE A 245 63.06 28.49 -40.99
CA PHE A 245 64.18 27.95 -40.21
C PHE A 245 65.35 27.50 -41.08
N GLN A 246 65.10 27.07 -42.32
CA GLN A 246 66.13 26.66 -43.28
C GLN A 246 66.82 27.85 -43.96
N SER A 247 66.13 28.99 -44.09
CA SER A 247 66.64 30.17 -44.81
C SER A 247 68.07 30.63 -44.46
N PRO A 248 68.55 30.58 -43.19
CA PRO A 248 69.92 31.00 -42.87
C PRO A 248 70.99 30.07 -43.44
N PHE A 249 70.63 28.83 -43.76
CA PHE A 249 71.52 27.80 -44.30
C PHE A 249 71.50 27.72 -45.83
N MET A 250 70.58 28.44 -46.48
CA MET A 250 70.35 28.39 -47.93
C MET A 250 71.14 29.46 -48.72
N ASN A 251 71.83 30.38 -48.06
CA ASN A 251 72.66 31.42 -48.70
C ASN A 251 74.03 30.89 -49.16
N GLY A 252 74.03 29.83 -49.97
CA GLY A 252 75.25 29.32 -50.57
C GLY A 252 75.17 28.06 -51.43
N ASN A 253 74.06 27.32 -51.49
CA ASN A 253 73.98 26.12 -52.35
C ASN A 253 72.54 25.79 -52.78
N GLN A 254 72.17 26.22 -54.00
CA GLN A 254 70.90 25.89 -54.66
C GLN A 254 70.75 24.40 -55.05
N GLN A 255 71.68 23.52 -54.69
CA GLN A 255 71.68 22.11 -55.12
C GLN A 255 70.93 21.14 -54.19
N PHE A 256 70.55 21.54 -52.98
CA PHE A 256 69.84 20.66 -52.04
C PHE A 256 68.31 20.70 -52.13
N LEU A 257 67.75 21.66 -52.88
CA LEU A 257 66.31 21.73 -53.11
C LEU A 257 65.84 20.58 -54.02
N TYR A 258 66.58 20.19 -55.05
CA TYR A 258 66.10 19.20 -56.03
C TYR A 258 66.08 17.74 -55.54
N SER A 259 66.90 17.33 -54.58
CA SER A 259 66.98 15.92 -54.16
C SER A 259 65.93 15.50 -53.11
N PHE A 260 65.31 16.47 -52.43
CA PHE A 260 64.25 16.21 -51.46
C PHE A 260 62.87 16.09 -52.14
N TYR A 261 62.61 16.88 -53.20
CA TYR A 261 61.33 16.87 -53.92
C TYR A 261 61.08 15.57 -54.72
N ASP A 262 62.13 14.90 -55.22
CA ASP A 262 61.98 13.65 -55.99
C ASP A 262 61.63 12.42 -55.14
N ASN A 263 61.80 12.49 -53.81
CA ASN A 263 61.52 11.35 -52.93
C ASN A 263 60.11 11.39 -52.32
N VAL A 264 59.45 12.55 -52.24
CA VAL A 264 58.11 12.66 -51.63
C VAL A 264 57.00 12.31 -52.64
N THR A 265 57.19 12.61 -53.93
CA THR A 265 56.24 12.26 -55.00
C THR A 265 56.19 10.77 -55.34
N LYS A 266 57.17 9.97 -54.88
CA LYS A 266 57.20 8.51 -55.13
C LYS A 266 56.36 7.66 -54.17
N TYR A 267 55.81 8.24 -53.10
CA TYR A 267 55.05 7.49 -52.07
C TYR A 267 53.58 7.95 -51.93
N HIS A 268 53.04 8.67 -52.92
CA HIS A 268 51.64 9.10 -52.99
C HIS A 268 50.88 8.58 -54.23
N THR A 269 51.29 7.41 -54.72
CA THR A 269 50.44 6.49 -55.51
C THR A 269 50.39 5.17 -54.78
#